data_AF-A0A1I5XVH7-F1
#
_entry.id   AF-A0A1I5XVH7-F1
#
_cell.length_a   1.000
_cell.length_b   1.000
_cell.length_c   1.000
_cell.angle_alpha   90.00
_cell.angle_beta   90.00
_cell.angle_gamma   90.00
#
_symmetry.space_group_name_H-M   'P 1'
#
loop_
_entity.id
_entity.type
_entity.pdbx_description
1 polymer ?
#
loop_
_entity_poly.entity_id
_entity_poly.type
_entity_poly.pdbx_seq_one_letter_code
_entity_poly.pdbx_strand_id
1 'polypeptide(L)'
;MAYVDVKAASYNAEKQIAEIQGIDLDNVLLNDWNQEFTEKVITFRFDLAGKGPRIYLYKILRTVVKDECHSVEEMLLKLPGKITNISSNFIAKAE
;
A
#
# COMPACT_ATOMS: atom_id res chain seq x y z
N MET A 1 4.72 1.40 11.26
CA MET A 1 4.95 0.69 9.99
C MET A 1 4.04 -0.53 10.01
N ALA A 2 3.45 -0.91 8.89
CA ALA A 2 2.53 -2.04 8.80
C ALA A 2 2.95 -2.95 7.65
N TYR A 3 3.05 -4.26 7.90
CA TYR A 3 3.15 -5.26 6.83
C TYR A 3 1.79 -5.51 6.21
N VAL A 4 1.70 -5.43 4.89
CA VAL A 4 0.42 -5.41 4.19
C VAL A 4 0.46 -6.35 3.01
N ASP A 5 -0.53 -7.24 2.94
CA ASP A 5 -0.87 -7.95 1.71
C ASP A 5 -1.79 -7.08 0.85
N VAL A 6 -1.26 -6.57 -0.26
CA VAL A 6 -1.96 -5.58 -1.08
C VAL A 6 -3.04 -6.25 -1.91
N LYS A 7 -4.29 -5.81 -1.74
CA LYS A 7 -5.46 -6.32 -2.47
C LYS A 7 -5.84 -5.45 -3.65
N ALA A 8 -5.69 -4.13 -3.53
CA ALA A 8 -5.98 -3.18 -4.58
C ALA A 8 -5.05 -1.97 -4.52
N ALA A 9 -4.80 -1.36 -5.66
CA ALA A 9 -4.09 -0.10 -5.77
C ALA A 9 -4.71 0.75 -6.89
N SER A 10 -4.76 2.05 -6.69
CA SER A 10 -5.33 3.00 -7.66
C SER A 10 -4.55 4.30 -7.69
N TYR A 11 -4.71 5.05 -8.77
CA TYR A 11 -4.16 6.38 -8.93
C TYR A 11 -5.23 7.32 -9.53
N ASN A 12 -5.45 8.45 -8.87
CA ASN A 12 -6.28 9.53 -9.35
C ASN A 12 -5.36 10.68 -9.83
N ALA A 13 -5.26 10.84 -11.14
CA ALA A 13 -4.39 11.84 -11.76
C ALA A 13 -4.84 13.29 -11.47
N GLU A 14 -6.15 13.56 -11.44
CA GLU A 14 -6.70 14.89 -11.18
C GLU A 14 -6.33 15.39 -9.78
N LYS A 15 -6.44 14.50 -8.78
CA LYS A 15 -6.12 14.81 -7.38
C LYS A 15 -4.66 14.52 -7.03
N GLN A 16 -3.90 13.88 -7.92
CA GLN A 16 -2.56 13.34 -7.66
C GLN A 16 -2.50 12.43 -6.44
N ILE A 17 -3.54 11.62 -6.22
CA ILE A 17 -3.64 10.72 -5.06
C ILE A 17 -3.44 9.29 -5.53
N ALA A 18 -2.51 8.58 -4.88
CA ALA A 18 -2.42 7.12 -5.00
C ALA A 18 -3.01 6.47 -3.74
N GLU A 19 -3.82 5.44 -3.92
CA GLU A 19 -4.38 4.66 -2.81
C GLU A 19 -3.93 3.21 -2.93
N ILE A 20 -3.56 2.61 -1.80
CA ILE A 20 -3.20 1.20 -1.68
C ILE A 20 -4.08 0.62 -0.58
N GLN A 21 -4.88 -0.38 -0.91
CA GLN A 21 -5.70 -1.12 0.03
C GLN A 21 -5.13 -2.52 0.21
N GLY A 22 -5.07 -2.99 1.45
CA GLY A 22 -4.61 -4.33 1.73
C GLY A 22 -5.02 -4.82 3.11
N ILE A 23 -4.57 -6.02 3.45
CA ILE A 23 -4.80 -6.65 4.75
C ILE A 23 -3.58 -6.41 5.63
N ASP A 24 -3.81 -5.87 6.82
CA ASP A 24 -2.77 -5.65 7.83
C ASP A 24 -2.32 -6.99 8.44
N LEU A 25 -1.15 -7.46 8.02
CA LEU A 25 -0.58 -8.74 8.41
C LEU A 25 -0.03 -8.74 9.83
N ASP A 26 0.26 -7.58 10.42
CA ASP A 26 0.74 -7.52 11.81
C ASP A 26 -0.34 -8.03 12.78
N ASN A 27 -1.63 -7.85 12.45
CA ASN A 27 -2.73 -8.44 13.23
C ASN A 27 -2.95 -9.93 12.91
N VAL A 28 -2.59 -10.39 11.71
CA VAL A 28 -2.80 -11.78 11.27
C VAL A 28 -1.74 -12.69 11.88
N LEU A 29 -0.46 -12.27 11.88
CA LEU A 29 0.66 -13.10 12.31
C LEU A 29 0.83 -13.21 13.83
N LEU A 30 0.24 -12.29 14.59
CA LEU A 30 0.31 -12.27 16.05
C LEU A 30 -0.90 -12.93 16.74
N ASN A 31 -1.92 -13.33 15.97
CA ASN A 31 -3.07 -14.04 16.52
C ASN A 31 -2.72 -15.52 16.75
N ASP A 32 -3.23 -16.06 17.85
CA ASP A 32 -3.16 -17.49 18.17
C ASP A 32 -3.85 -18.29 17.04
N TRP A 33 -3.27 -19.41 16.60
CA TRP A 33 -3.78 -20.23 15.48
C TRP A 33 -5.22 -20.73 15.70
N ASN A 34 -5.72 -20.63 16.94
CA ASN A 34 -7.07 -20.99 17.36
C ASN A 34 -8.10 -19.84 17.25
N GLN A 35 -7.70 -18.64 16.84
CA GLN A 35 -8.62 -17.52 16.60
C GLN A 35 -8.91 -17.37 15.11
N GLU A 36 -10.17 -17.04 14.76
CA GLU A 36 -10.50 -16.64 13.40
C GLU A 36 -9.66 -15.42 13.01
N PHE A 37 -8.92 -15.52 11.90
CA PHE A 37 -8.13 -14.43 11.37
C PHE A 37 -9.07 -13.29 10.98
N THR A 38 -9.20 -12.31 11.85
CA THR A 38 -9.97 -11.11 11.52
C THR A 38 -9.13 -10.29 10.56
N GLU A 39 -9.43 -10.40 9.26
CA GLU A 39 -8.77 -9.62 8.22
C GLU A 39 -9.08 -8.13 8.42
N LYS A 40 -8.10 -7.38 8.93
CA LYS A 40 -8.23 -5.94 9.05
C LYS A 40 -7.82 -5.29 7.74
N VAL A 41 -8.81 -4.84 6.98
CA VAL A 41 -8.59 -4.03 5.78
C VAL A 41 -8.07 -2.66 6.19
N ILE A 42 -7.00 -2.23 5.55
CA ILE A 42 -6.38 -0.92 5.74
C ILE A 42 -6.16 -0.24 4.39
N THR A 43 -6.39 1.07 4.36
CA THR A 43 -6.17 1.90 3.17
C THR A 43 -5.07 2.91 3.46
N PHE A 44 -4.08 2.96 2.59
CA PHE A 44 -3.02 3.97 2.58
C PHE A 44 -3.28 4.97 1.46
N ARG A 45 -3.14 6.25 1.77
CA ARG A 45 -3.33 7.37 0.84
C ARG A 45 -2.05 8.18 0.75
N PHE A 46 -1.57 8.37 -0.48
CA PHE A 46 -0.38 9.15 -0.79
C PHE A 46 -0.77 10.37 -1.63
N ASP A 47 -0.52 11.57 -1.10
CA ASP A 47 -0.59 12.81 -1.87
C ASP A 47 0.73 13.02 -2.65
N LEU A 48 0.68 12.78 -3.96
CA LEU A 48 1.85 12.84 -4.83
C LEU A 48 2.22 14.26 -5.27
N ALA A 49 1.43 15.28 -4.90
CA ALA A 49 1.85 16.68 -5.05
C ALA A 49 3.08 16.94 -4.15
N GLY A 50 3.12 16.31 -2.98
CA GLY A 50 4.26 16.34 -2.07
C GLY A 50 5.46 15.52 -2.56
N LYS A 51 6.66 16.13 -2.59
CA LYS A 51 7.92 15.44 -2.92
C LYS A 51 8.21 14.25 -2.01
N GLY A 52 7.92 14.38 -0.71
CA GLY A 52 8.17 13.33 0.29
C GLY A 52 7.36 12.05 0.03
N PRO A 53 6.01 12.11 0.05
CA PRO A 53 5.15 10.97 -0.26
C PRO A 53 5.47 10.33 -1.61
N ARG A 54 5.72 11.14 -2.65
CA ARG A 54 6.07 10.67 -3.99
C ARG A 54 7.36 9.83 -4.01
N ILE A 55 8.43 10.31 -3.39
CA ILE A 55 9.70 9.56 -3.32
C ILE A 55 9.55 8.29 -2.48
N TYR A 56 8.81 8.37 -1.38
CA TYR A 56 8.58 7.23 -0.50
C TYR A 56 7.81 6.11 -1.22
N LEU A 57 6.72 6.46 -1.91
CA LEU A 57 5.95 5.52 -2.71
C LEU A 57 6.81 4.88 -3.80
N TYR A 58 7.61 5.67 -4.54
CA TYR A 58 8.52 5.14 -5.55
C TYR A 58 9.53 4.10 -4.99
N LYS A 59 10.06 4.34 -3.78
CA LYS A 59 10.96 3.38 -3.12
C LYS A 59 10.27 2.05 -2.81
N ILE A 60 9.03 2.09 -2.33
CA ILE A 60 8.22 0.88 -2.11
C ILE A 60 8.03 0.15 -3.43
N LEU A 61 7.55 0.86 -4.45
CA LEU A 61 7.25 0.30 -5.77
C LEU A 61 8.47 -0.39 -6.38
N ARG A 62 9.65 0.24 -6.38
CA ARG A 62 10.89 -0.36 -6.93
C ARG A 62 11.40 -1.57 -6.15
N THR A 63 11.06 -1.65 -4.86
CA THR A 63 11.44 -2.78 -4.02
C THR A 63 10.62 -4.01 -4.38
N VAL A 64 9.33 -3.82 -4.67
CA VAL A 64 8.33 -4.88 -4.79
C VAL A 64 8.05 -5.26 -6.25
N VAL A 65 7.94 -4.27 -7.14
CA VAL A 65 7.68 -4.46 -8.56
C VAL A 65 9.01 -4.59 -9.30
N LYS A 66 9.23 -5.78 -9.87
CA LYS A 66 10.44 -6.12 -10.64
C LYS A 66 10.22 -6.14 -12.15
N ASP A 67 8.98 -6.00 -12.58
CA ASP A 67 8.61 -5.91 -13.98
C ASP A 67 9.15 -4.61 -14.61
N GLU A 68 9.34 -4.63 -15.93
CA GLU A 68 9.58 -3.40 -16.68
C GLU A 68 8.30 -2.56 -16.67
N CYS A 69 8.40 -1.33 -16.15
CA CYS A 69 7.31 -0.36 -16.09
C CYS A 69 7.84 1.00 -16.55
N HIS A 70 7.01 1.75 -17.27
CA HIS A 70 7.36 3.05 -17.84
C HIS A 70 6.84 4.23 -17.02
N SER A 71 5.99 3.95 -16.02
CA SER A 71 5.38 4.96 -15.16
C SER A 71 5.15 4.46 -13.72
N VAL A 72 4.98 5.40 -12.79
CA VAL A 72 4.60 5.09 -11.39
C VAL A 72 3.21 4.46 -11.32
N GLU A 73 2.32 4.87 -12.21
CA GLU A 73 0.97 4.31 -12.33
C GLU A 73 1.01 2.83 -12.74
N GLU A 74 1.81 2.46 -13.75
CA GLU A 74 2.00 1.06 -14.13
C GLU A 74 2.53 0.22 -12.96
N MET A 75 3.51 0.76 -12.22
CA MET A 75 4.02 0.08 -11.04
C MET A 75 2.94 -0.08 -9.96
N LEU A 76 2.10 0.94 -9.74
CA LEU A 76 0.98 0.88 -8.81
C LEU A 76 -0.02 -0.22 -9.18
N LEU A 77 -0.37 -0.33 -10.45
CA LEU A 77 -1.31 -1.35 -10.94
C LEU A 77 -0.75 -2.78 -10.83
N LYS A 78 0.56 -2.95 -10.61
CA LYS A 78 1.24 -4.23 -10.39
C LYS A 78 1.41 -4.62 -8.92
N LEU A 79 1.05 -3.73 -7.98
CA LEU A 79 1.11 -4.01 -6.54
C LEU A 79 0.14 -5.09 -6.04
N PRO A 80 -1.10 -5.24 -6.55
CA PRO A 80 -2.02 -6.26 -6.05
C PRO A 80 -1.42 -7.68 -6.05
N GLY A 81 -1.59 -8.40 -4.94
CA GLY A 81 -1.00 -9.72 -4.71
C GLY A 81 0.45 -9.69 -4.22
N LYS A 82 1.01 -8.52 -3.93
CA LYS A 82 2.35 -8.37 -3.34
C LYS A 82 2.26 -7.99 -1.88
N ILE A 83 3.21 -8.50 -1.09
CA ILE A 83 3.39 -8.12 0.32
C ILE A 83 4.46 -7.03 0.41
N THR A 84 4.17 -5.97 1.15
CA THR A 84 5.11 -4.87 1.38
C THR A 84 4.93 -4.25 2.76
N ASN A 85 5.86 -3.40 3.16
CA ASN A 85 5.76 -2.62 4.39
C ASN A 85 5.53 -1.14 4.07
N ILE A 86 4.45 -0.57 4.62
CA ILE A 86 4.05 0.82 4.42
C ILE A 86 4.03 1.54 5.76
N SER A 87 4.56 2.78 5.79
CA SER A 87 4.51 3.61 6.99
C SER A 87 3.07 3.95 7.36
N SER A 88 2.76 3.78 8.64
CA SER A 88 1.45 4.07 9.23
C SER A 88 1.05 5.56 9.09
N ASN A 89 2.01 6.45 8.81
CA ASN A 89 1.73 7.86 8.54
C ASN A 89 0.90 8.09 7.26
N PHE A 90 0.83 7.09 6.38
CA PHE A 90 0.04 7.15 5.15
C PHE A 90 -1.33 6.48 5.29
N ILE A 91 -1.70 5.96 6.46
CA ILE A 91 -3.04 5.39 6.66
C ILE A 91 -4.08 6.50 6.46
N ALA A 92 -5.06 6.24 5.61
CA ALA A 92 -6.17 7.14 5.40
C ALA A 92 -6.92 7.31 6.72
N LYS A 93 -7.06 8.56 7.18
CA LYS A 93 -7.89 8.88 8.33
C LYS A 93 -9.35 8.84 7.87
N ALA A 94 -10.24 8.26 8.69
CA ALA A 94 -11.67 8.42 8.47
C ALA A 94 -11.98 9.93 8.48
N GLU A 95 -12.61 10.41 7.42
CA GLU A 95 -13.17 11.76 7.34
C GLU A 95 -14.36 11.90 8.31
#